data_AF-A0A705A151-F1
#
_entry.id   AF-A0A705A151-F1
#
_cell.length_a   1.000
_cell.length_b   1.000
_cell.length_c   1.000
_cell.angle_alpha   90.00
_cell.angle_beta   90.00
_cell.angle_gamma   90.00
#
_symmetry.space_group_name_H-M   'P 1'
#
loop_
_entity.id
_entity.type
_entity.pdbx_description
1 polymer ?
#
loop_
_entity_poly.entity_id
_entity_poly.type
_entity_poly.pdbx_seq_one_letter_code
_entity_poly.pdbx_strand_id
1 'polypeptide(L)'
;MKNVIGTGSALDRLKRIIPASVQPKFSTADEWRAWQEAEGRKRSEELDRMNQKSRTEKIFGRSGIQDLHRSCTFANYEVSGEGQRKAYTMAKSYAQNFGSGFASFVFSGGPGTGKNHLAAAIGNHLLAGGHSVLVVTIPDLMLRVRECYDGGQSEASLLDDLCKVDLLVLDEVGIQRGSSGEKVILNQVIDRRLSSMRPVGVLTNLNHEGLLDSLGARVIDRLQMDGGMWVNFDWG
;
A
#
# COMPACT_ATOMS: atom_id res chain seq x y z
N MET A 1 -46.89 -51.04 -30.35
CA MET A 1 -45.99 -49.88 -30.53
C MET A 1 -45.64 -49.33 -29.15
N LYS A 2 -44.37 -48.97 -28.99
CA LYS A 2 -43.71 -48.54 -27.75
C LYS A 2 -44.30 -47.23 -27.21
N ASN A 3 -44.34 -47.08 -25.89
CA ASN A 3 -43.84 -45.88 -25.19
C ASN A 3 -43.72 -46.16 -23.68
N VAL A 4 -42.57 -46.71 -23.28
CA VAL A 4 -42.13 -46.69 -21.88
C VAL A 4 -41.42 -45.36 -21.68
N ILE A 5 -42.12 -44.37 -21.13
CA ILE A 5 -41.52 -43.11 -20.71
C ILE A 5 -40.62 -43.44 -19.51
N GLY A 6 -39.30 -43.41 -19.72
CA GLY A 6 -38.32 -43.68 -18.67
C GLY A 6 -38.48 -42.71 -17.50
N THR A 7 -39.04 -43.23 -16.40
CA THR A 7 -39.26 -42.60 -15.10
C THR A 7 -37.96 -42.47 -14.29
N GLY A 8 -36.87 -42.06 -14.93
CA GLY A 8 -35.68 -41.60 -14.21
C GLY A 8 -35.82 -40.12 -13.89
N SER A 9 -35.64 -39.74 -12.62
CA SER A 9 -35.58 -38.33 -12.23
C SER A 9 -34.48 -37.61 -13.03
N ALA A 10 -34.54 -36.28 -13.15
CA ALA A 10 -33.50 -35.51 -13.82
C ALA A 10 -32.09 -35.82 -13.26
N LEU A 11 -31.99 -36.12 -11.96
CA LEU A 11 -30.76 -36.52 -11.29
C LEU A 11 -30.24 -37.89 -11.75
N ASP A 12 -31.13 -38.85 -12.03
CA ASP A 12 -30.74 -40.18 -12.52
C ASP A 12 -30.19 -40.12 -13.95
N ARG A 13 -30.71 -39.18 -14.76
CA ARG A 13 -30.17 -38.91 -16.09
C ARG A 13 -28.79 -38.24 -16.01
N LEU A 14 -28.61 -37.30 -15.07
CA LEU A 14 -27.33 -36.63 -14.84
C LEU A 14 -26.23 -37.61 -14.39
N LYS A 15 -26.55 -38.53 -13.47
CA LYS A 15 -25.62 -39.58 -12.98
C LYS A 15 -25.07 -40.51 -14.07
N ARG A 16 -25.78 -40.66 -15.20
CA ARG A 16 -25.33 -41.47 -16.35
C ARG A 16 -24.33 -40.74 -17.24
N ILE A 17 -24.23 -39.41 -17.13
CA ILE A 17 -23.42 -38.55 -17.99
C ILE A 17 -22.16 -38.08 -17.25
N ILE A 18 -22.25 -37.85 -15.94
CA ILE A 18 -21.10 -37.45 -15.13
C ILE A 18 -20.20 -38.65 -14.79
N PRO A 19 -18.87 -38.47 -14.68
CA PRO A 19 -17.97 -39.54 -14.26
C PRO A 19 -18.36 -40.10 -12.89
N ALA A 20 -18.20 -41.42 -12.70
CA ALA A 20 -18.58 -42.11 -11.47
C ALA A 20 -17.84 -41.61 -10.20
N SER A 21 -16.72 -40.91 -10.37
CA SER A 21 -15.95 -40.29 -9.29
C SER A 21 -16.48 -38.91 -8.85
N VAL A 22 -17.41 -38.30 -9.59
CA VAL A 22 -17.92 -36.97 -9.29
C VAL A 22 -19.05 -37.06 -8.27
N GLN A 23 -18.77 -36.55 -7.06
CA GLN A 23 -19.76 -36.40 -6.00
C GLN A 23 -20.23 -34.94 -5.91
N PRO A 24 -21.47 -34.69 -5.46
CA PRO A 24 -21.92 -33.33 -5.15
C PRO A 24 -21.00 -32.66 -4.14
N LYS A 25 -20.59 -31.42 -4.43
CA LYS A 25 -19.71 -30.64 -3.55
C LYS A 25 -20.35 -30.30 -2.20
N PHE A 26 -21.68 -30.25 -2.15
CA PHE A 26 -22.47 -29.90 -0.96
C PHE A 26 -23.62 -30.89 -0.82
N SER A 27 -23.93 -31.27 0.43
CA SER A 27 -25.01 -32.19 0.75
C SER A 27 -26.27 -31.46 1.25
N THR A 28 -26.12 -30.19 1.65
CA THR A 28 -27.23 -29.35 2.15
C THR A 28 -27.22 -27.96 1.50
N ALA A 29 -28.39 -27.31 1.51
CA ALA A 29 -28.51 -25.92 1.04
C ALA A 29 -27.76 -24.94 1.94
N ASP A 30 -27.62 -25.24 3.24
CA ASP A 30 -26.93 -24.40 4.22
C ASP A 30 -25.41 -24.41 3.98
N GLU A 31 -24.83 -25.58 3.72
CA GLU A 31 -23.42 -25.72 3.30
C GLU A 31 -23.13 -24.92 2.03
N TRP A 32 -24.02 -25.02 1.03
CA TRP A 32 -23.88 -24.26 -0.21
C TRP A 32 -23.96 -22.76 0.01
N ARG A 33 -24.90 -22.28 0.84
CA ARG A 33 -25.05 -20.85 1.17
C ARG A 33 -23.83 -20.30 1.91
N ALA A 34 -23.34 -21.02 2.92
CA ALA A 34 -22.14 -20.63 3.65
C ALA A 34 -20.91 -20.57 2.73
N TRP A 35 -20.78 -21.53 1.81
CA TRP A 35 -19.71 -21.50 0.80
C TRP A 35 -19.85 -20.32 -0.17
N GLN A 36 -21.06 -20.04 -0.67
CA GLN A 36 -21.32 -18.89 -1.54
C GLN A 36 -20.98 -17.56 -0.86
N GLU A 37 -21.36 -17.38 0.40
CA GLU A 37 -21.01 -16.17 1.15
C GLU A 37 -19.49 -16.03 1.34
N ALA A 38 -18.80 -17.12 1.69
CA ALA A 38 -17.35 -17.12 1.88
C ALA A 38 -16.61 -16.80 0.57
N GLU A 39 -17.01 -17.41 -0.54
CA GLU A 39 -16.43 -17.12 -1.86
C GLU A 39 -16.82 -15.71 -2.36
N GLY A 40 -18.02 -15.26 -2.06
CA GLY A 40 -18.47 -13.89 -2.33
C GLY A 40 -17.59 -12.86 -1.64
N ARG A 41 -17.25 -13.07 -0.36
CA ARG A 41 -16.32 -12.20 0.38
C ARG A 41 -14.93 -12.17 -0.26
N LYS A 42 -14.34 -13.34 -0.53
CA LYS A 42 -13.02 -13.42 -1.20
C LYS A 42 -12.99 -12.69 -2.53
N ARG A 43 -14.04 -12.87 -3.35
CA ARG A 43 -14.15 -12.22 -4.66
C ARG A 43 -14.34 -10.71 -4.53
N SER A 44 -15.09 -10.25 -3.54
CA SER A 44 -15.23 -8.81 -3.25
C SER A 44 -13.89 -8.21 -2.85
N GLU A 45 -13.15 -8.85 -1.93
CA GLU A 45 -11.83 -8.41 -1.49
C GLU A 45 -10.82 -8.35 -2.66
N GLU A 46 -10.83 -9.36 -3.53
CA GLU A 46 -9.99 -9.38 -4.73
C GLU A 46 -10.34 -8.24 -5.69
N LEU A 47 -11.64 -8.00 -5.91
CA LEU A 47 -12.12 -6.95 -6.80
C LEU A 47 -11.80 -5.55 -6.24
N ASP A 48 -11.95 -5.35 -4.94
CA ASP A 48 -11.58 -4.11 -4.26
C ASP A 48 -10.09 -3.84 -4.39
N ARG A 49 -9.26 -4.86 -4.22
CA ARG A 49 -7.82 -4.77 -4.40
C ARG A 49 -7.42 -4.45 -5.84
N MET A 50 -8.06 -5.08 -6.83
CA MET A 50 -7.84 -4.78 -8.25
C MET A 50 -8.27 -3.34 -8.58
N ASN A 51 -9.43 -2.91 -8.07
CA ASN A 51 -9.94 -1.56 -8.27
C ASN A 51 -9.01 -0.52 -7.65
N GLN A 52 -8.52 -0.79 -6.44
CA GLN A 52 -7.56 0.07 -5.76
C GLN A 52 -6.26 0.19 -6.57
N LYS A 53 -5.69 -0.93 -7.01
CA LYS A 53 -4.49 -0.92 -7.87
C LYS A 53 -4.72 -0.09 -9.14
N SER A 54 -5.84 -0.29 -9.83
CA SER A 54 -6.17 0.45 -11.05
C SER A 54 -6.37 1.95 -10.78
N ARG A 55 -6.98 2.32 -9.65
CA ARG A 55 -7.18 3.73 -9.25
C ARG A 55 -5.85 4.41 -8.94
N THR A 56 -5.02 3.79 -8.11
CA THR A 56 -3.68 4.29 -7.82
C THR A 56 -2.87 4.46 -9.10
N GLU A 57 -2.96 3.50 -10.04
CA GLU A 57 -2.30 3.58 -11.34
C GLU A 57 -2.79 4.74 -12.22
N LYS A 58 -4.09 5.08 -12.15
CA LYS A 58 -4.66 6.21 -12.90
C LYS A 58 -4.29 7.57 -12.32
N ILE A 59 -4.24 7.68 -11.00
CA ILE A 59 -3.98 8.96 -10.31
C ILE A 59 -2.49 9.27 -10.30
N PHE A 60 -1.63 8.27 -10.14
CA PHE A 60 -0.18 8.47 -9.95
C PHE A 60 0.69 7.76 -11.00
N GLY A 61 0.12 7.07 -11.99
CA GLY A 61 0.86 6.33 -13.02
C GLY A 61 1.10 4.86 -12.69
N ARG A 62 1.59 4.09 -13.67
CA ARG A 62 1.65 2.59 -13.75
C ARG A 62 2.40 1.85 -12.62
N SER A 63 2.87 2.55 -11.61
CA SER A 63 3.56 2.05 -10.45
C SER A 63 3.60 3.23 -9.48
N GLY A 64 3.05 3.06 -8.28
CA GLY A 64 3.25 4.05 -7.22
C GLY A 64 4.73 4.27 -6.89
N ILE A 65 5.68 3.53 -7.45
CA ILE A 65 7.11 3.80 -7.40
C ILE A 65 7.50 4.43 -8.75
N GLN A 66 8.14 5.62 -8.72
CA GLN A 66 8.69 6.28 -9.91
C GLN A 66 9.47 5.29 -10.80
N ASP A 67 9.34 5.39 -12.12
CA ASP A 67 9.93 4.44 -13.08
C ASP A 67 11.43 4.19 -12.84
N LEU A 68 12.15 5.23 -12.40
CA LEU A 68 13.58 5.16 -12.05
C LEU A 68 13.88 4.16 -10.92
N HIS A 69 12.98 3.99 -9.97
CA HIS A 69 13.18 3.15 -8.79
C HIS A 69 12.46 1.80 -8.88
N ARG A 70 11.84 1.49 -10.02
CA ARG A 70 11.04 0.26 -10.20
C ARG A 70 11.87 -1.01 -10.06
N SER A 71 13.14 -0.97 -10.47
CA SER A 71 14.10 -2.07 -10.35
C SER A 71 14.84 -2.11 -9.01
N CYS A 72 14.63 -1.14 -8.12
CA CYS A 72 15.29 -1.10 -6.81
C CYS A 72 14.71 -2.19 -5.90
N THR A 73 15.57 -3.10 -5.45
CA THR A 73 15.21 -4.20 -4.55
C THR A 73 16.25 -4.31 -3.44
N PHE A 74 15.98 -5.12 -2.42
CA PHE A 74 16.99 -5.45 -1.40
C PHE A 74 18.16 -6.27 -1.97
N ALA A 75 18.02 -6.88 -3.14
CA ALA A 75 19.07 -7.72 -3.72
C ALA A 75 20.15 -6.89 -4.44
N ASN A 76 19.79 -5.72 -4.98
CA ASN A 76 20.69 -4.82 -5.70
C ASN A 76 20.99 -3.52 -4.94
N TYR A 77 20.76 -3.50 -3.62
CA TYR A 77 21.24 -2.41 -2.76
C TYR A 77 22.66 -2.73 -2.29
N GLU A 78 23.62 -1.88 -2.67
CA GLU A 78 25.03 -2.05 -2.28
C GLU A 78 25.26 -1.53 -0.86
N VAL A 79 25.96 -2.33 -0.06
CA VAL A 79 26.29 -2.02 1.33
C VAL A 79 27.80 -1.90 1.48
N SER A 80 28.28 -0.67 1.61
CA SER A 80 29.70 -0.30 1.68
C SER A 80 30.15 0.10 3.09
N GLY A 81 29.23 0.29 4.04
CA GLY A 81 29.56 0.71 5.41
C GLY A 81 28.56 0.24 6.47
N GLU A 82 28.90 0.47 7.74
CA GLU A 82 28.07 0.06 8.89
C GLU A 82 26.72 0.78 8.92
N GLY A 83 26.69 2.10 8.65
CA GLY A 83 25.45 2.88 8.56
C GLY A 83 24.48 2.31 7.51
N GLN A 84 24.99 2.04 6.31
CA GLN A 84 24.23 1.40 5.23
C GLN A 84 23.76 -0.01 5.61
N ARG A 85 24.60 -0.80 6.29
CA ARG A 85 24.24 -2.15 6.77
C ARG A 85 23.09 -2.09 7.77
N LYS A 86 23.13 -1.13 8.69
CA LYS A 86 22.08 -0.90 9.68
C LYS A 86 20.77 -0.48 8.99
N ALA A 87 20.82 0.51 8.11
CA ALA A 87 19.65 0.96 7.35
C ALA A 87 19.03 -0.17 6.51
N TYR A 88 19.86 -0.93 5.79
CA TYR A 88 19.43 -2.11 5.04
C TYR A 88 18.71 -3.14 5.92
N THR A 89 19.31 -3.48 7.06
CA THR A 89 18.78 -4.51 7.97
C THR A 89 17.44 -4.06 8.56
N MET A 90 17.35 -2.80 8.99
CA MET A 90 16.13 -2.23 9.54
C MET A 90 15.02 -2.15 8.48
N ALA A 91 15.31 -1.67 7.27
CA ALA A 91 14.36 -1.62 6.17
C ALA A 91 13.86 -3.01 5.75
N LYS A 92 14.76 -4.01 5.69
CA LYS A 92 14.39 -5.38 5.37
C LYS A 92 13.52 -6.01 6.46
N SER A 93 13.87 -5.80 7.73
CA SER A 93 13.08 -6.24 8.87
C SER A 93 11.69 -5.58 8.87
N TYR A 94 11.62 -4.29 8.56
CA TYR A 94 10.35 -3.58 8.43
C TYR A 94 9.45 -4.23 7.36
N ALA A 95 9.98 -4.47 6.17
CA ALA A 95 9.22 -5.07 5.08
C ALA A 95 8.73 -6.49 5.40
N GLN A 96 9.56 -7.29 6.07
CA GLN A 96 9.23 -8.68 6.44
C GLN A 96 8.16 -8.79 7.54
N ASN A 97 8.09 -7.80 8.43
CA ASN A 97 7.13 -7.77 9.54
C ASN A 97 5.92 -6.86 9.24
N PHE A 98 5.77 -6.38 8.01
CA PHE A 98 4.67 -5.51 7.65
C PHE A 98 3.31 -6.20 7.89
N GLY A 99 2.37 -5.46 8.50
CA GLY A 99 1.04 -5.97 8.85
C GLY A 99 0.92 -6.57 10.26
N SER A 100 2.02 -6.77 11.01
CA SER A 100 1.94 -7.13 12.43
C SER A 100 1.63 -5.94 13.35
N GLY A 101 1.60 -4.73 12.78
CA GLY A 101 1.37 -3.45 13.43
C GLY A 101 1.21 -2.35 12.38
N PHE A 102 1.35 -1.09 12.80
CA PHE A 102 1.20 0.09 11.95
C PHE A 102 2.40 1.04 12.03
N ALA A 103 3.54 0.51 12.48
CA ALA A 103 4.81 1.23 12.54
C ALA A 103 5.09 2.00 11.24
N SER A 104 5.30 3.30 11.38
CA SER A 104 5.74 4.17 10.29
C SER A 104 7.26 4.17 10.18
N PHE A 105 7.80 4.77 9.12
CA PHE A 105 9.25 4.97 9.04
C PHE A 105 9.63 6.34 8.53
N VAL A 106 10.79 6.82 8.97
CA VAL A 106 11.42 8.06 8.51
C VAL A 106 12.85 7.75 8.10
N PHE A 107 13.17 8.06 6.84
CA PHE A 107 14.53 8.05 6.31
C PHE A 107 14.99 9.50 6.13
N SER A 108 15.97 9.90 6.93
CA SER A 108 16.51 11.27 6.99
C SER A 108 17.96 11.26 6.55
N GLY A 109 18.38 12.13 5.63
CA GLY A 109 19.79 12.27 5.25
C GLY A 109 19.99 12.90 3.87
N GLY A 110 21.23 13.11 3.44
CA GLY A 110 21.53 13.82 2.19
C GLY A 110 21.01 13.13 0.92
N PRO A 111 20.94 13.84 -0.23
CA PRO A 111 20.67 13.22 -1.52
C PRO A 111 21.76 12.19 -1.88
N GLY A 112 21.43 11.20 -2.71
CA GLY A 112 22.39 10.17 -3.17
C GLY A 112 22.74 9.09 -2.13
N THR A 113 22.16 9.13 -0.94
CA THR A 113 22.46 8.17 0.15
C THR A 113 21.68 6.85 0.06
N GLY A 114 20.74 6.73 -0.88
CA GLY A 114 19.98 5.48 -1.10
C GLY A 114 18.65 5.37 -0.34
N LYS A 115 18.13 6.47 0.23
CA LYS A 115 16.80 6.52 0.89
C LYS A 115 15.69 5.98 -0.03
N ASN A 116 15.60 6.53 -1.24
CA ASN A 116 14.61 6.16 -2.24
C ASN A 116 14.75 4.69 -2.68
N HIS A 117 15.99 4.18 -2.78
CA HIS A 117 16.23 2.78 -3.12
C HIS A 117 15.68 1.85 -2.05
N LEU A 118 15.99 2.09 -0.77
CA LEU A 118 15.47 1.25 0.32
C LEU A 118 13.96 1.38 0.48
N ALA A 119 13.38 2.57 0.29
CA ALA A 119 11.94 2.75 0.28
C ALA A 119 11.26 2.00 -0.88
N ALA A 120 11.84 2.04 -2.08
CA ALA A 120 11.37 1.27 -3.23
C ALA A 120 11.55 -0.24 -3.02
N ALA A 121 12.62 -0.68 -2.37
CA ALA A 121 12.82 -2.08 -2.01
C ALA A 121 11.76 -2.60 -1.02
N ILE A 122 11.40 -1.80 -0.01
CA ILE A 122 10.25 -2.07 0.87
C ILE A 122 8.99 -2.17 0.01
N GLY A 123 8.71 -1.15 -0.80
CA GLY A 123 7.51 -1.09 -1.63
C GLY A 123 7.36 -2.30 -2.56
N ASN A 124 8.43 -2.67 -3.25
CA ASN A 124 8.46 -3.84 -4.14
C ASN A 124 8.24 -5.16 -3.38
N HIS A 125 8.81 -5.31 -2.18
CA HIS A 125 8.56 -6.47 -1.33
C HIS A 125 7.08 -6.57 -0.94
N LEU A 126 6.48 -5.46 -0.53
CA LEU A 126 5.08 -5.39 -0.12
C LEU A 126 4.12 -5.63 -1.30
N LEU A 127 4.41 -5.07 -2.47
CA LEU A 127 3.65 -5.30 -3.69
C LEU A 127 3.67 -6.79 -4.08
N ALA A 128 4.81 -7.46 -3.93
CA ALA A 128 4.93 -8.91 -4.16
C ALA A 128 4.16 -9.75 -3.13
N GLY A 129 4.13 -9.30 -1.86
CA GLY A 129 3.28 -9.87 -0.80
C GLY A 129 1.79 -9.53 -0.95
N GLY A 130 1.48 -8.63 -1.88
CA GLY A 130 0.13 -8.30 -2.28
C GLY A 130 -0.48 -7.05 -1.66
N HIS A 131 0.29 -6.31 -0.89
CA HIS A 131 -0.14 -5.03 -0.34
C HIS A 131 -0.14 -3.93 -1.41
N SER A 132 -0.92 -2.89 -1.17
CA SER A 132 -0.95 -1.68 -1.97
C SER A 132 0.07 -0.66 -1.47
N VAL A 133 0.92 -0.16 -2.37
CA VAL A 133 1.97 0.82 -2.05
C VAL A 133 1.89 1.99 -3.00
N LEU A 134 1.99 3.20 -2.45
CA LEU A 134 2.11 4.43 -3.21
C LEU A 134 3.29 5.25 -2.69
N VAL A 135 4.16 5.68 -3.59
CA VAL A 135 5.24 6.64 -3.36
C VAL A 135 4.90 7.90 -4.13
N VAL A 136 4.90 9.05 -3.46
CA VAL A 136 4.57 10.33 -4.08
C VAL A 136 5.48 11.40 -3.52
N THR A 137 5.99 12.27 -4.38
CA THR A 137 6.74 13.44 -3.94
C THR A 137 5.75 14.49 -3.42
N ILE A 138 6.14 15.28 -2.42
CA ILE A 138 5.31 16.41 -1.97
C ILE A 138 4.97 17.38 -3.13
N PRO A 139 5.91 17.78 -4.02
CA PRO A 139 5.57 18.60 -5.18
C PRO A 139 4.46 18.01 -6.05
N ASP A 140 4.54 16.72 -6.40
CA ASP A 140 3.55 16.06 -7.26
C ASP A 140 2.18 15.98 -6.57
N LEU A 141 2.16 15.67 -5.27
CA LEU A 141 0.94 15.65 -4.48
C LEU A 141 0.24 17.00 -4.51
N MET A 142 0.99 18.09 -4.34
CA MET A 142 0.43 19.45 -4.31
C MET A 142 -0.03 19.91 -5.69
N LEU A 143 0.64 19.48 -6.76
CA LEU A 143 0.16 19.68 -8.12
C LEU A 143 -1.20 19.00 -8.32
N ARG A 144 -1.35 17.75 -7.89
CA ARG A 144 -2.64 17.02 -7.98
C ARG A 144 -3.75 17.68 -7.18
N VAL A 145 -3.46 18.18 -5.99
CA VAL A 145 -4.43 18.93 -5.19
C VAL A 145 -4.89 20.19 -5.95
N ARG A 146 -3.97 20.91 -6.57
CA ARG A 146 -4.29 22.10 -7.37
C ARG A 146 -5.16 21.75 -8.58
N GLU A 147 -4.82 20.68 -9.30
CA GLU A 147 -5.62 20.17 -10.42
C GLU A 147 -7.07 19.83 -10.02
N CYS A 148 -7.28 19.29 -8.80
CA CYS A 148 -8.63 19.05 -8.29
C CYS A 148 -9.43 20.35 -8.19
N TYR A 149 -8.86 21.38 -7.55
CA TYR A 149 -9.54 22.68 -7.39
C TYR A 149 -9.80 23.38 -8.73
N ASP A 150 -8.83 23.37 -9.64
CA ASP A 150 -8.95 23.99 -10.97
C ASP A 150 -10.05 23.28 -11.80
N GLY A 151 -10.23 21.97 -11.61
CA GLY A 151 -11.30 21.18 -12.22
C GLY A 151 -12.67 21.30 -11.52
N GLY A 152 -12.80 22.16 -10.50
CA GLY A 152 -14.02 22.31 -9.70
C GLY A 152 -14.39 21.07 -8.88
N GLN A 153 -13.43 20.16 -8.66
CA GLN A 153 -13.58 18.97 -7.84
C GLN A 153 -12.97 19.21 -6.45
N SER A 154 -13.48 18.50 -5.44
CA SER A 154 -12.79 18.46 -4.16
C SER A 154 -11.62 17.50 -4.20
N GLU A 155 -10.55 17.85 -3.50
CA GLU A 155 -9.42 17.00 -3.14
C GLU A 155 -9.83 15.79 -2.27
N ALA A 156 -11.09 15.73 -1.79
CA ALA A 156 -11.58 14.64 -0.94
C ALA A 156 -11.36 13.25 -1.55
N SER A 157 -11.56 13.07 -2.85
CA SER A 157 -11.30 11.78 -3.52
C SER A 157 -9.81 11.45 -3.52
N LEU A 158 -8.95 12.43 -3.81
CA LEU A 158 -7.49 12.27 -3.78
C LEU A 158 -7.02 11.87 -2.37
N LEU A 159 -7.51 12.56 -1.35
CA LEU A 159 -7.19 12.26 0.06
C LEU A 159 -7.67 10.86 0.47
N ASP A 160 -8.85 10.43 0.00
CA ASP A 160 -9.37 9.09 0.27
C ASP A 160 -8.49 8.00 -0.38
N ASP A 161 -8.07 8.21 -1.63
CA ASP A 161 -7.16 7.29 -2.32
C ASP A 161 -5.80 7.20 -1.62
N LEU A 162 -5.26 8.33 -1.14
CA LEU A 162 -4.04 8.36 -0.31
C LEU A 162 -4.23 7.65 1.04
N CYS A 163 -5.43 7.64 1.61
CA CYS A 163 -5.71 6.96 2.87
C CYS A 163 -5.95 5.46 2.71
N LYS A 164 -6.37 4.99 1.53
CA LYS A 164 -6.73 3.59 1.29
C LYS A 164 -5.55 2.65 1.04
N VAL A 165 -4.40 3.16 0.61
CA VAL A 165 -3.20 2.31 0.40
C VAL A 165 -2.65 1.76 1.70
N ASP A 166 -2.05 0.58 1.67
CA ASP A 166 -1.50 -0.08 2.87
C ASP A 166 -0.25 0.66 3.33
N LEU A 167 0.63 1.03 2.40
CA LEU A 167 1.77 1.92 2.66
C LEU A 167 1.74 3.14 1.73
N LEU A 168 1.81 4.34 2.32
CA LEU A 168 2.05 5.59 1.61
C LEU A 168 3.45 6.07 1.96
N VAL A 169 4.31 6.27 0.97
CA VAL A 169 5.64 6.87 1.11
C VAL A 169 5.59 8.28 0.55
N LEU A 170 5.90 9.25 1.41
CA LEU A 170 5.98 10.66 1.10
C LEU A 170 7.44 11.03 0.90
N ASP A 171 7.79 11.37 -0.32
CA ASP A 171 9.15 11.72 -0.72
C ASP A 171 9.36 13.23 -0.78
N GLU A 172 10.60 13.66 -0.64
CA GLU A 172 11.01 15.07 -0.67
C GLU A 172 10.34 15.95 0.41
N VAL A 173 10.02 15.35 1.57
CA VAL A 173 9.39 16.09 2.66
C VAL A 173 10.34 17.15 3.19
N GLY A 174 9.89 18.40 3.22
CA GLY A 174 10.65 19.52 3.77
C GLY A 174 11.69 20.16 2.83
N ILE A 175 11.74 19.77 1.54
CA ILE A 175 12.60 20.43 0.55
C ILE A 175 12.09 21.85 0.21
N GLN A 176 10.78 22.09 0.31
CA GLN A 176 10.15 23.37 -0.02
C GLN A 176 9.94 24.23 1.22
N ARG A 177 10.02 25.56 1.09
CA ARG A 177 9.67 26.55 2.14
C ARG A 177 8.15 26.61 2.36
N GLY A 178 7.58 25.47 2.73
CA GLY A 178 6.20 25.08 2.51
C GLY A 178 5.17 26.18 2.71
N SER A 179 4.22 26.29 1.78
CA SER A 179 3.06 27.15 1.98
C SER A 179 2.20 26.60 3.13
N SER A 180 1.46 27.48 3.82
CA SER A 180 0.58 27.05 4.93
C SER A 180 -0.42 25.97 4.51
N GLY A 181 -0.88 26.00 3.25
CA GLY A 181 -1.77 24.98 2.69
C GLY A 181 -1.13 23.60 2.54
N GLU A 182 0.13 23.53 2.10
CA GLU A 182 0.86 22.26 1.93
C GLU A 182 1.02 21.54 3.26
N LYS A 183 1.41 22.27 4.31
CA LYS A 183 1.53 21.73 5.67
C LYS A 183 0.20 21.19 6.18
N VAL A 184 -0.90 21.89 5.92
CA VAL A 184 -2.24 21.45 6.33
C VAL A 184 -2.61 20.13 5.65
N ILE A 185 -2.45 20.03 4.33
CA ILE A 185 -2.77 18.81 3.60
C ILE A 185 -1.90 17.64 4.05
N LEU A 186 -0.60 17.86 4.17
CA LEU A 186 0.35 16.84 4.61
C LEU A 186 0.00 16.31 6.01
N ASN A 187 -0.26 17.22 6.95
CA ASN A 187 -0.68 16.86 8.31
C ASN A 187 -2.01 16.11 8.31
N GLN A 188 -2.98 16.51 7.49
CA GLN A 188 -4.26 15.81 7.36
C GLN A 188 -4.09 14.38 6.83
N VAL A 189 -3.25 14.18 5.80
CA VAL A 189 -3.00 12.85 5.23
C VAL A 189 -2.34 11.94 6.27
N ILE A 190 -1.27 12.40 6.91
CA ILE A 190 -0.56 11.62 7.93
C ILE A 190 -1.52 11.31 9.09
N ASP A 191 -2.26 12.31 9.56
CA ASP A 191 -3.18 12.12 10.68
C ASP A 191 -4.29 11.11 10.38
N ARG A 192 -4.92 11.19 9.22
CA ARG A 192 -6.00 10.25 8.83
C ARG A 192 -5.50 8.82 8.71
N ARG A 193 -4.32 8.64 8.13
CA ARG A 193 -3.70 7.32 7.95
C ARG A 193 -3.35 6.69 9.29
N LEU A 194 -2.64 7.42 10.15
CA LEU A 194 -2.22 6.88 11.45
C LEU A 194 -3.41 6.65 12.39
N SER A 195 -4.44 7.50 12.33
CA SER A 195 -5.69 7.25 13.06
C SER A 195 -6.45 6.01 12.57
N SER A 196 -6.19 5.59 11.32
CA SER A 196 -6.74 4.37 10.72
C SER A 196 -5.78 3.19 10.80
N MET A 197 -4.73 3.28 11.64
CA MET A 197 -3.71 2.24 11.80
C MET A 197 -3.01 1.88 10.48
N ARG A 198 -2.84 2.86 9.59
CA ARG A 198 -2.16 2.69 8.30
C ARG A 198 -0.82 3.43 8.31
N PRO A 199 0.30 2.73 8.11
CA PRO A 199 1.64 3.33 8.22
C PRO A 199 1.93 4.34 7.10
N VAL A 200 2.88 5.23 7.39
CA VAL A 200 3.45 6.21 6.45
C VAL A 200 4.97 6.07 6.43
N GLY A 201 5.56 6.06 5.25
CA GLY A 201 6.99 6.26 5.05
C GLY A 201 7.28 7.73 4.74
N VAL A 202 8.30 8.32 5.36
CA VAL A 202 8.72 9.69 5.09
C VAL A 202 10.17 9.68 4.65
N LEU A 203 10.46 10.26 3.48
CA LEU A 203 11.82 10.49 2.99
C LEU A 203 12.10 11.99 3.03
N THR A 204 13.20 12.37 3.68
CA THR A 204 13.55 13.77 3.86
C THR A 204 15.06 13.99 3.82
N ASN A 205 15.46 15.19 3.39
CA ASN A 205 16.82 15.67 3.54
C ASN A 205 17.03 16.47 4.84
N LEU A 206 15.98 16.70 5.61
CA LEU A 206 16.04 17.38 6.90
C LEU A 206 16.45 16.41 8.00
N ASN A 207 17.16 16.91 9.01
CA ASN A 207 17.39 16.19 10.26
C ASN A 207 16.11 16.20 11.12
N HIS A 208 16.18 15.61 12.32
CA HIS A 208 15.03 15.52 13.22
C HIS A 208 14.43 16.89 13.57
N GLU A 209 15.26 17.87 13.93
CA GLU A 209 14.81 19.23 14.27
C GLU A 209 14.16 19.93 13.08
N GLY A 210 14.76 19.86 11.88
CA GLY A 210 14.18 20.45 10.69
C GLY A 210 12.85 19.82 10.30
N LEU A 211 12.70 18.50 10.46
CA LEU A 211 11.43 17.83 10.20
C LEU A 211 10.37 18.20 11.25
N LEU A 212 10.79 18.36 12.52
CA LEU A 212 9.94 18.83 13.61
C LEU A 212 9.39 20.24 13.34
N ASP A 213 10.23 21.16 12.87
CA ASP A 213 9.81 22.53 12.50
C ASP A 213 8.88 22.53 11.26
N SER A 214 9.08 21.57 10.37
CA SER A 214 8.28 21.44 9.15
C SER A 214 6.88 20.89 9.44
N LEU A 215 6.78 19.74 10.11
CA LEU A 215 5.54 18.97 10.31
C LEU A 215 4.85 19.26 11.65
N GLY A 216 5.61 19.71 12.65
CA GLY A 216 5.16 19.93 14.01
C GLY A 216 5.24 18.68 14.91
N ALA A 217 5.33 18.92 16.22
CA ALA A 217 5.55 17.88 17.23
C ALA A 217 4.50 16.75 17.20
N ARG A 218 3.25 17.08 16.95
CA ARG A 218 2.15 16.10 16.90
C ARG A 218 2.37 15.05 15.81
N VAL A 219 2.86 15.45 14.64
CA VAL A 219 3.07 14.52 13.52
C VAL A 219 4.30 13.66 13.78
N ILE A 220 5.37 14.24 14.32
CA ILE A 220 6.58 13.50 14.71
C ILE A 220 6.26 12.43 15.75
N ASP A 221 5.50 12.76 16.79
CA ASP A 221 5.06 11.81 17.81
C ASP A 221 4.28 10.64 17.19
N ARG A 222 3.34 10.94 16.31
CA ARG A 222 2.54 9.92 15.60
C ARG A 222 3.40 9.01 14.70
N LEU A 223 4.41 9.55 14.02
CA LEU A 223 5.34 8.77 13.20
C LEU A 223 6.20 7.81 14.03
N GLN A 224 6.37 8.07 15.33
CA GLN A 224 7.13 7.23 16.26
C GLN A 224 6.27 6.21 17.03
N MET A 225 4.94 6.29 16.92
CA MET A 225 4.03 5.32 17.53
C MET A 225 4.28 3.88 17.02
N ASP A 226 3.92 2.90 17.86
CA ASP A 226 4.03 1.46 17.54
C ASP A 226 5.45 1.02 17.12
N GLY A 227 6.48 1.65 17.68
CA GLY A 227 7.87 1.37 17.33
C GLY A 227 8.28 1.95 15.98
N GLY A 228 7.76 3.14 15.64
CA GLY A 228 8.10 3.86 14.41
C GLY A 228 9.60 3.94 14.18
N MET A 229 10.02 3.57 12.97
CA MET A 229 11.42 3.39 12.61
C MET A 229 12.03 4.71 12.14
N TRP A 230 13.02 5.24 12.85
CA TRP A 230 13.83 6.38 12.36
C TRP A 230 15.23 5.91 11.96
N VAL A 231 15.64 6.22 10.73
CA VAL A 231 16.98 5.88 10.21
C VAL A 231 17.63 7.12 9.61
N ASN A 232 18.84 7.42 10.10
CA ASN A 232 19.69 8.47 9.55
C ASN A 232 20.61 7.89 8.47
N PHE A 233 20.67 8.59 7.34
CA PHE A 233 21.48 8.32 6.16
C PHE A 233 22.58 9.38 6.10
N ASP A 234 23.57 9.23 6.97
CA ASP A 234 24.64 10.19 7.28
C ASP A 234 25.97 9.85 6.58
N TRP A 235 25.93 8.98 5.57
CA TRP A 235 27.07 8.68 4.71
C TRP A 235 27.05 9.50 3.42
N GLY A 236 28.23 9.87 2.93
CA GLY A 236 28.43 10.64 1.70
C GLY A 236 29.89 11.02 1.55
#